data_AF-A0A914G207-F1
#
_entry.id   AF-A0A914G207-F1
#
_cell.length_a   1.000
_cell.length_b   1.000
_cell.length_c   1.000
_cell.angle_alpha   90.00
_cell.angle_beta   90.00
_cell.angle_gamma   90.00
#
_symmetry.space_group_name_H-M   'P 1'
#
loop_
_entity.id
_entity.type
_entity.pdbx_description
1 polymer ?
#
loop_
_entity_poly.entity_id
_entity_poly.type
_entity_poly.pdbx_seq_one_letter_code
_entity_poly.pdbx_strand_id
1 'polypeptide(L)'
;MVKDELLKDFERQLDNLKINHTVMIDDVEKRFTVLRVKVENKSQLDFLNAQYENTTHFDFWKEPSIVGEQVHVMVKDDLLKDFERQLYNLKINHTVMIEDVEKAIAKKAEESAKYQRYKLYRDAPNTRISFNLARYHSFAETINYLNALAITYPDRVRVMPIGTTHEGRQIPMIKIGTRTRADKPGIWIDGGIHAREWISPAAVLYFINQLVTEYDRDAFTRSLVDNLDWYIVPLLNPDGYEYSRSSSDVETRLWRKNRSPTMCTQVNNGLFQPPTTQCCQGVDLN
;
A
#
# COMPACT_ATOMS: atom_id res chain seq x y z
N MET A 1 -9.59 -49.11 35.65
CA MET A 1 -9.61 -48.34 36.92
C MET A 1 -8.31 -47.57 37.16
N VAL A 2 -7.12 -48.18 37.16
CA VAL A 2 -5.84 -47.46 37.45
C VAL A 2 -5.40 -46.46 36.34
N LYS A 3 -5.80 -46.66 35.08
CA LYS A 3 -5.46 -45.74 33.97
C LYS A 3 -6.23 -44.41 34.00
N ASP A 4 -7.46 -44.40 34.50
CA ASP A 4 -8.30 -43.19 34.52
C ASP A 4 -7.92 -42.25 35.67
N GLU A 5 -7.39 -42.78 36.77
CA GLU A 5 -6.85 -41.97 37.88
C GLU A 5 -5.56 -41.26 37.48
N LEU A 6 -4.64 -41.96 36.77
CA LEU A 6 -3.41 -41.35 36.27
C LEU A 6 -3.66 -40.25 35.24
N LEU A 7 -4.67 -40.42 34.37
CA LEU A 7 -5.05 -39.40 33.39
C LEU A 7 -5.62 -38.15 34.07
N LYS A 8 -6.48 -38.34 35.08
CA LYS A 8 -7.04 -37.23 35.87
C LYS A 8 -5.98 -36.51 36.69
N ASP A 9 -5.00 -37.22 37.23
CA ASP A 9 -3.92 -36.60 38.00
C ASP A 9 -2.97 -35.81 37.08
N PHE A 10 -2.75 -36.29 35.84
CA PHE A 10 -2.00 -35.57 34.82
C PHE A 10 -2.74 -34.30 34.33
N GLU A 11 -4.06 -34.39 34.09
CA GLU A 11 -4.89 -33.22 33.75
C GLU A 11 -4.91 -32.19 34.89
N ARG A 12 -4.95 -32.65 36.15
CA ARG A 12 -4.93 -31.80 37.34
C ARG A 12 -3.56 -31.14 37.56
N GLN A 13 -2.47 -31.82 37.21
CA GLN A 13 -1.13 -31.23 37.18
C GLN A 13 -0.97 -30.20 36.06
N LEU A 14 -1.59 -30.41 34.88
CA LEU A 14 -1.62 -29.44 33.80
C LEU A 14 -2.44 -28.18 34.15
N ASP A 15 -3.55 -28.34 34.88
CA ASP A 15 -4.34 -27.21 35.38
C ASP A 15 -3.62 -26.42 36.48
N ASN A 16 -2.82 -27.08 37.32
CA ASN A 16 -1.99 -26.42 38.33
C ASN A 16 -0.71 -25.78 37.76
N LEU A 17 -0.28 -26.18 36.56
CA LEU A 17 0.80 -25.55 35.79
C LEU A 17 0.34 -24.35 34.95
N LYS A 18 -0.96 -24.01 34.96
CA LYS A 18 -1.46 -22.69 34.57
C LYS A 18 -1.09 -21.66 35.65
N ILE A 19 0.20 -21.54 35.92
CA ILE A 19 0.76 -20.34 36.49
C ILE A 19 0.38 -19.23 35.51
N ASN A 20 -0.42 -18.27 36.00
CA ASN A 20 -0.70 -17.01 35.34
C ASN A 20 0.62 -16.27 35.08
N HIS A 21 1.36 -16.71 34.06
CA HIS A 21 2.10 -15.80 33.21
C HIS A 21 1.07 -15.17 32.28
N THR A 22 0.19 -14.35 32.85
CA THR A 22 -0.13 -13.10 32.19
C THR A 22 1.20 -12.36 32.18
N VAL A 23 2.03 -12.65 31.17
CA VAL A 23 3.00 -11.69 30.71
C VAL A 23 2.12 -10.48 30.42
N MET A 24 2.21 -9.48 31.30
CA MET A 24 1.89 -8.11 30.95
C MET A 24 2.89 -7.79 29.84
N ILE A 25 2.63 -8.30 28.64
CA ILE A 25 3.01 -7.58 27.44
C ILE A 25 2.16 -6.34 27.63
N ASP A 26 2.82 -5.26 28.02
CA ASP A 26 2.36 -3.94 27.69
C ASP A 26 2.13 -3.96 26.18
N ASP A 27 0.97 -4.46 25.78
CA ASP A 27 0.35 -4.21 24.48
C ASP A 27 -0.15 -2.77 24.60
N VAL A 28 0.81 -1.85 24.81
CA VAL A 28 0.63 -0.46 24.51
C VAL A 28 0.38 -0.51 23.02
N GLU A 29 -0.91 -0.50 22.69
CA GLU A 29 -1.44 -0.37 21.35
C GLU A 29 -0.49 0.59 20.64
N LYS A 30 0.33 0.06 19.72
CA LYS A 30 1.22 0.92 18.95
C LYS A 30 0.30 1.98 18.38
N ARG A 31 0.60 3.24 18.67
CA ARG A 31 -0.22 4.37 18.23
C ARG A 31 0.69 5.29 17.45
N PHE A 32 0.25 5.68 16.27
CA PHE A 32 0.93 6.68 15.47
C PHE A 32 0.07 7.92 15.28
N THR A 33 0.76 9.05 15.23
CA THR A 33 0.20 10.36 14.96
C THR A 33 0.84 10.94 13.70
N VAL A 34 0.03 11.49 12.78
CA VAL A 34 0.52 12.20 11.59
C VAL A 34 0.51 13.69 11.84
N LEU A 35 1.69 14.30 11.75
CA LEU A 35 1.88 15.74 11.85
C LEU A 35 2.04 16.35 10.46
N ARG A 36 1.42 17.52 10.26
CA ARG A 36 1.74 18.45 9.19
C ARG A 36 2.67 19.52 9.74
N VAL A 37 3.82 19.62 9.13
CA VAL A 37 4.91 20.51 9.53
C VAL A 37 5.13 21.52 8.41
N LYS A 38 5.25 22.81 8.76
CA LYS A 38 5.50 23.87 7.77
C LYS A 38 6.98 24.28 7.82
N VAL A 39 7.65 24.21 6.67
CA VAL A 39 9.06 24.58 6.55
C VAL A 39 9.18 26.04 6.15
N GLU A 40 9.84 26.86 6.98
CA GLU A 40 9.94 28.30 6.75
C GLU A 40 11.36 28.77 6.43
N ASN A 41 12.38 27.96 6.68
CA ASN A 41 13.77 28.29 6.34
C ASN A 41 14.64 27.04 6.11
N LYS A 42 15.85 27.27 5.60
CA LYS A 42 16.81 26.22 5.24
C LYS A 42 17.23 25.36 6.44
N SER A 43 17.44 25.95 7.62
CA SER A 43 17.83 25.19 8.82
C SER A 43 16.74 24.19 9.24
N GLN A 44 15.47 24.56 9.11
CA GLN A 44 14.35 23.66 9.39
C GLN A 44 14.26 22.54 8.34
N LEU A 45 14.47 22.88 7.07
CA LEU A 45 14.51 21.90 5.98
C LEU A 45 15.61 20.87 6.20
N ASP A 46 16.81 21.31 6.56
CA ASP A 46 17.97 20.44 6.79
C ASP A 46 17.75 19.52 8.00
N PHE A 47 17.11 20.02 9.06
CA PHE A 47 16.69 19.19 10.19
C PHE A 47 15.72 18.07 9.76
N LEU A 48 14.68 18.42 8.99
CA LEU A 48 13.69 17.44 8.53
C LEU A 48 14.28 16.43 7.54
N ASN A 49 15.21 16.86 6.67
CA ASN A 49 15.96 15.97 5.79
C ASN A 49 16.77 14.94 6.59
N ALA A 50 17.45 15.35 7.67
CA ALA A 50 18.18 14.42 8.53
C ALA A 50 17.25 13.41 9.23
N GLN A 51 16.00 13.80 9.56
CA GLN A 51 15.02 12.86 10.09
C GLN A 51 14.44 11.94 9.01
N TYR A 52 14.31 12.42 7.78
CA TYR A 52 13.84 11.62 6.63
C TYR A 52 14.77 10.46 6.32
N GLU A 53 16.08 10.67 6.44
CA GLU A 53 17.09 9.60 6.31
C GLU A 53 16.98 8.55 7.44
N ASN A 54 16.32 8.89 8.55
CA ASN A 54 16.14 8.01 9.71
C ASN A 54 14.81 7.24 9.65
N THR A 55 14.72 6.30 8.71
CA THR A 55 13.49 5.55 8.42
C THR A 55 13.06 4.56 9.51
N THR A 56 13.83 4.39 10.58
CA THR A 56 13.47 3.50 11.70
C THR A 56 12.48 4.14 12.67
N HIS A 57 12.43 5.47 12.70
CA HIS A 57 11.66 6.23 13.68
C HIS A 57 10.52 7.06 13.06
N PHE A 58 10.64 7.42 11.80
CA PHE A 58 9.71 8.30 11.11
C PHE A 58 9.31 7.73 9.74
N ASP A 59 8.03 7.83 9.41
CA ASP A 59 7.51 7.54 8.07
C ASP A 59 6.96 8.83 7.46
N PHE A 60 7.68 9.36 6.47
CA PHE A 60 7.27 10.58 5.77
C PHE A 60 6.27 10.24 4.66
N TRP A 61 5.06 10.76 4.80
CA TRP A 61 4.01 10.64 3.78
C TRP A 61 4.13 11.73 2.73
N LYS A 62 4.72 12.86 3.11
CA LYS A 62 5.20 13.90 2.19
C LYS A 62 6.57 14.33 2.66
N GLU A 63 7.57 14.07 1.83
CA GLU A 63 8.97 14.34 2.13
C GLU A 63 9.28 15.85 2.21
N PRO A 64 10.32 16.22 2.98
CA PRO A 64 10.92 17.55 2.90
C PRO A 64 11.54 17.79 1.51
N SER A 65 11.02 18.78 0.79
CA SER A 65 11.48 19.14 -0.56
C SER A 65 12.14 20.52 -0.58
N ILE A 66 11.33 21.57 -0.40
CA ILE A 66 11.74 22.97 -0.50
C ILE A 66 11.19 23.82 0.64
N VAL A 67 11.82 24.97 0.88
CA VAL A 67 11.34 25.95 1.85
C VAL A 67 9.99 26.53 1.39
N GLY A 68 9.06 26.69 2.33
CA GLY A 68 7.69 27.16 2.09
C GLY A 68 6.68 26.03 1.93
N GLU A 69 7.14 24.80 1.69
CA GLU A 69 6.27 23.64 1.58
C GLU A 69 5.94 22.99 2.92
N GLN A 70 4.85 22.21 2.89
CA GLN A 70 4.45 21.35 4.00
C GLN A 70 5.09 19.97 3.87
N VAL A 71 5.42 19.41 5.01
CA VAL A 71 5.94 18.04 5.21
C VAL A 71 4.93 17.29 6.06
N HIS A 72 4.66 16.03 5.72
CA HIS A 72 3.76 15.18 6.49
C HIS A 72 4.55 13.99 7.03
N VAL A 73 4.60 13.85 8.35
CA VAL A 73 5.38 12.82 9.02
C VAL A 73 4.49 12.05 9.98
N MET A 74 4.51 10.73 9.86
CA MET A 74 3.93 9.81 10.83
C MET A 74 4.98 9.49 11.89
N VAL A 75 4.62 9.70 13.14
CA VAL A 75 5.49 9.55 14.31
C VAL A 75 4.83 8.57 15.26
N LYS A 76 5.62 7.66 15.82
CA LYS A 76 5.17 6.76 16.88
C LYS A 76 4.97 7.55 18.17
N ASP A 77 3.92 7.24 18.93
CA ASP A 77 3.52 8.03 20.10
C ASP A 77 4.57 8.11 21.20
N ASP A 78 5.44 7.10 21.34
CA ASP A 78 6.58 7.11 22.28
C ASP A 78 7.64 8.16 21.90
N LEU A 79 7.78 8.47 20.61
CA LEU A 79 8.70 9.48 20.07
C LEU A 79 8.05 10.86 19.89
N LEU A 80 6.72 10.93 19.92
CA LEU A 80 5.97 12.14 19.58
C LEU A 80 6.38 13.34 20.45
N LYS A 81 6.44 13.17 21.77
CA LYS A 81 6.79 14.26 22.71
C LYS A 81 8.19 14.81 22.47
N ASP A 82 9.15 13.95 22.16
CA ASP A 82 10.53 14.34 21.91
C ASP A 82 10.66 15.03 20.55
N PHE A 83 9.95 14.53 19.54
CA PHE A 83 9.88 15.16 18.23
C PHE A 83 9.25 16.56 18.30
N GLU A 84 8.11 16.70 19.00
CA GLU A 84 7.46 18.01 19.20
C GLU A 84 8.35 19.00 19.94
N ARG A 85 9.15 18.55 20.91
CA ARG A 85 10.15 19.40 21.58
C ARG A 85 11.22 19.89 20.62
N GLN A 86 11.70 19.04 19.71
CA GLN A 86 12.66 19.42 18.67
C GLN A 86 12.05 20.44 17.70
N LEU A 87 10.79 20.23 17.27
CA LEU A 87 10.06 21.20 16.45
C LEU A 87 9.92 22.56 17.16
N TYR A 88 9.54 22.55 18.44
CA TYR A 88 9.43 23.77 19.26
C TYR A 88 10.75 24.54 19.36
N ASN A 89 11.85 23.84 19.64
CA ASN A 89 13.18 24.44 19.76
C ASN A 89 13.64 25.09 18.45
N LEU A 90 13.28 24.50 17.30
CA LEU A 90 13.56 25.02 15.97
C LEU A 90 12.50 26.00 15.45
N LYS A 91 11.51 26.34 16.29
CA LYS A 91 10.37 27.22 15.96
C LYS A 91 9.64 26.76 14.69
N ILE A 92 9.49 25.45 14.54
CA ILE A 92 8.77 24.85 13.43
C ILE A 92 7.31 24.71 13.85
N ASN A 93 6.42 25.36 13.10
CA ASN A 93 4.99 25.24 13.33
C ASN A 93 4.46 23.91 12.79
N HIS A 94 3.66 23.21 13.59
CA HIS A 94 3.01 21.97 13.19
C HIS A 94 1.53 21.90 13.62
N THR A 95 0.78 21.04 12.94
CA THR A 95 -0.61 20.70 13.28
C THR A 95 -0.80 19.20 13.18
N VAL A 96 -1.60 18.61 14.07
CA VAL A 96 -1.99 17.20 13.98
C VAL A 96 -2.98 17.00 12.82
N MET A 97 -2.64 16.15 11.85
CA MET A 97 -3.52 15.76 10.75
C MET A 97 -4.36 14.53 11.11
N ILE A 98 -3.74 13.54 11.72
CA ILE A 98 -4.36 12.27 12.13
C ILE A 98 -3.84 11.97 13.52
N GLU A 99 -4.74 11.95 14.50
CA GLU A 99 -4.41 11.74 15.92
C GLU A 99 -4.17 10.25 16.27
N ASP A 100 -4.72 9.35 15.45
CA ASP A 100 -4.72 7.91 15.69
C ASP A 100 -4.85 7.21 14.33
N VAL A 101 -3.71 6.75 13.81
CA VAL A 101 -3.63 6.12 12.48
C VAL A 101 -4.29 4.75 12.49
N GLU A 102 -4.10 3.96 13.54
CA GLU A 102 -4.71 2.66 13.77
C GLU A 102 -6.23 2.75 13.63
N LYS A 103 -6.85 3.68 14.38
CA LYS A 103 -8.28 3.93 14.35
C LYS A 103 -8.74 4.42 13.00
N ALA A 104 -7.95 5.26 12.32
CA ALA A 104 -8.29 5.73 10.97
C ALA A 104 -8.29 4.57 9.96
N ILE A 105 -7.33 3.65 10.04
CA ILE A 105 -7.26 2.45 9.19
C ILE A 105 -8.41 1.50 9.51
N ALA A 106 -8.65 1.20 10.78
CA ALA A 106 -9.75 0.32 11.21
C ALA A 106 -11.10 0.84 10.73
N LYS A 107 -11.36 2.15 10.88
CA LYS A 107 -12.57 2.79 10.37
C LYS A 107 -12.71 2.63 8.85
N LYS A 108 -11.62 2.83 8.09
CA LYS A 108 -11.63 2.67 6.63
C LYS A 108 -11.85 1.22 6.20
N ALA A 109 -11.28 0.26 6.92
CA ALA A 109 -11.50 -1.17 6.68
C ALA A 109 -12.97 -1.55 6.91
N GLU A 110 -13.59 -1.05 8.00
CA GLU A 110 -15.01 -1.27 8.29
C GLU A 110 -15.93 -0.64 7.23
N GLU A 111 -15.65 0.61 6.83
CA GLU A 111 -16.37 1.29 5.74
C GLU A 111 -16.29 0.46 4.44
N SER A 112 -15.08 0.01 4.06
CA SER A 112 -14.87 -0.82 2.87
C SER A 112 -15.62 -2.15 2.93
N ALA A 113 -15.63 -2.83 4.09
CA ALA A 113 -16.37 -4.07 4.29
C ALA A 113 -17.89 -3.89 4.15
N LYS A 114 -18.43 -2.74 4.59
CA LYS A 114 -19.85 -2.39 4.37
C LYS A 114 -20.14 -2.24 2.87
N TYR A 115 -19.30 -1.55 2.10
CA TYR A 115 -19.47 -1.41 0.65
C TYR A 115 -19.41 -2.75 -0.10
N GLN A 116 -18.65 -3.73 0.39
CA GLN A 116 -18.68 -5.09 -0.19
C GLN A 116 -20.03 -5.79 -0.02
N ARG A 117 -20.76 -5.49 1.06
CA ARG A 117 -22.11 -6.03 1.32
C ARG A 117 -23.20 -5.35 0.49
N TYR A 118 -23.01 -4.09 0.12
CA TYR A 118 -23.89 -3.39 -0.82
C TYR A 118 -23.60 -3.83 -2.26
N LYS A 119 -23.99 -5.08 -2.59
CA LYS A 119 -24.31 -5.42 -3.97
C LYS A 119 -25.40 -4.45 -4.45
N LEU A 120 -25.20 -3.81 -5.62
CA LEU A 120 -26.26 -3.29 -6.52
C LEU A 120 -26.53 -1.77 -6.65
N TYR A 121 -25.67 -0.85 -6.24
CA TYR A 121 -25.96 0.56 -6.56
C TYR A 121 -24.78 1.29 -7.23
N ARG A 122 -24.91 1.36 -8.57
CA ARG A 122 -24.75 2.57 -9.40
C ARG A 122 -23.63 2.74 -10.43
N ASP A 123 -22.80 1.74 -10.73
CA ASP A 123 -21.87 1.82 -11.88
C ASP A 123 -21.98 0.67 -12.88
N ALA A 124 -23.17 0.05 -13.02
CA ALA A 124 -23.43 -0.82 -14.16
C ALA A 124 -24.24 -0.05 -15.23
N PRO A 125 -23.64 0.87 -16.01
CA PRO A 125 -24.29 1.39 -17.20
C PRO A 125 -24.23 0.32 -18.29
N ASN A 126 -25.00 -0.76 -18.12
CA ASN A 126 -25.34 -1.65 -19.22
C ASN A 126 -24.10 -2.26 -19.93
N THR A 127 -23.14 -2.78 -19.16
CA THR A 127 -21.88 -3.34 -19.69
C THR A 127 -21.86 -4.86 -19.64
N ARG A 128 -21.27 -5.49 -20.66
CA ARG A 128 -21.08 -6.96 -20.78
C ARG A 128 -20.23 -7.58 -19.64
N ILE A 129 -19.62 -6.75 -18.80
CA ILE A 129 -18.74 -7.14 -17.68
C ILE A 129 -19.24 -6.43 -16.42
N SER A 130 -19.36 -7.17 -15.32
CA SER A 130 -19.70 -6.65 -13.99
C SER A 130 -18.44 -6.47 -13.15
N PHE A 131 -18.07 -5.23 -12.84
CA PHE A 131 -16.93 -4.89 -11.99
C PHE A 131 -17.20 -3.55 -11.27
N ASN A 132 -17.16 -3.53 -9.94
CA ASN A 132 -17.49 -2.34 -9.17
C ASN A 132 -16.28 -1.41 -9.01
N LEU A 133 -16.14 -0.39 -9.85
CA LEU A 133 -14.99 0.54 -9.82
C LEU A 133 -14.95 1.45 -8.58
N ALA A 134 -16.01 1.51 -7.78
CA ALA A 134 -16.09 2.34 -6.57
C ALA A 134 -15.45 1.70 -5.32
N ARG A 135 -14.70 0.59 -5.45
CA ARG A 135 -13.98 -0.04 -4.33
C ARG A 135 -12.56 -0.48 -4.73
N TYR A 136 -11.74 -0.77 -3.72
CA TYR A 136 -10.40 -1.33 -3.91
C TYR A 136 -10.44 -2.85 -4.12
N HIS A 137 -9.85 -3.31 -5.23
CA HIS A 137 -9.87 -4.73 -5.64
C HIS A 137 -8.53 -5.41 -5.42
N SER A 138 -8.57 -6.70 -5.08
CA SER A 138 -7.36 -7.53 -4.99
C SER A 138 -6.67 -7.62 -6.34
N PHE A 139 -5.42 -8.06 -6.32
CA PHE A 139 -4.67 -8.38 -7.53
C PHE A 139 -5.39 -9.43 -8.39
N ALA A 140 -5.97 -10.46 -7.76
CA ALA A 140 -6.73 -11.50 -8.47
C ALA A 140 -7.98 -10.95 -9.17
N GLU A 141 -8.74 -10.10 -8.49
CA GLU A 141 -9.91 -9.41 -9.07
C GLU A 141 -9.50 -8.49 -10.23
N THR A 142 -8.36 -7.79 -10.08
CA THR A 142 -7.79 -6.94 -11.13
C THR A 142 -7.46 -7.76 -12.38
N ILE A 143 -6.73 -8.87 -12.25
CA ILE A 143 -6.41 -9.78 -13.36
C ILE A 143 -7.67 -10.30 -14.06
N ASN A 144 -8.65 -10.75 -13.27
CA ASN A 144 -9.91 -11.26 -13.81
C ASN A 144 -10.65 -10.20 -14.63
N TYR A 145 -10.64 -8.95 -14.17
CA TYR A 145 -11.26 -7.84 -14.88
C TYR A 145 -10.55 -7.52 -16.20
N LEU A 146 -9.21 -7.45 -16.20
CA LEU A 146 -8.45 -7.22 -17.44
C LEU A 146 -8.68 -8.32 -18.47
N ASN A 147 -8.70 -9.59 -18.03
CA ASN A 147 -8.97 -10.73 -18.91
C ASN A 147 -10.41 -10.69 -19.45
N ALA A 148 -11.40 -10.31 -18.62
CA ALA A 148 -12.77 -10.15 -19.06
C ALA A 148 -12.90 -9.06 -20.14
N LEU A 149 -12.16 -7.94 -20.01
CA LEU A 149 -12.10 -6.90 -21.04
C LEU A 149 -11.50 -7.43 -22.35
N ALA A 150 -10.40 -8.19 -22.28
CA ALA A 150 -9.75 -8.78 -23.46
C ALA A 150 -10.66 -9.77 -24.21
N ILE A 151 -11.43 -10.58 -23.47
CA ILE A 151 -12.39 -11.52 -24.07
C ILE A 151 -13.57 -10.78 -24.71
N THR A 152 -14.03 -9.71 -24.08
CA THR A 152 -15.23 -8.98 -24.51
C THR A 152 -14.97 -8.03 -25.68
N TYR A 153 -13.77 -7.43 -25.74
CA TYR A 153 -13.36 -6.45 -26.74
C TYR A 153 -12.04 -6.86 -27.44
N PRO A 154 -11.97 -8.05 -28.07
CA PRO A 154 -10.73 -8.62 -28.61
C PRO A 154 -10.18 -7.88 -29.85
N ASP A 155 -10.99 -7.00 -30.45
CA ASP A 155 -10.64 -6.11 -31.55
C ASP A 155 -9.67 -5.00 -31.12
N ARG A 156 -9.75 -4.56 -29.85
CA ARG A 156 -8.99 -3.41 -29.33
C ARG A 156 -8.23 -3.68 -28.02
N VAL A 157 -8.49 -4.78 -27.32
CA VAL A 157 -7.85 -5.10 -26.03
C VAL A 157 -7.00 -6.37 -26.13
N ARG A 158 -5.79 -6.30 -25.56
CA ARG A 158 -4.95 -7.47 -25.30
C ARG A 158 -4.33 -7.37 -23.91
N VAL A 159 -4.19 -8.49 -23.22
CA VAL A 159 -3.49 -8.56 -21.92
C VAL A 159 -2.28 -9.45 -22.09
N MET A 160 -1.13 -9.04 -21.57
CA MET A 160 0.10 -9.80 -21.61
C MET A 160 0.93 -9.57 -20.34
N PRO A 161 1.66 -10.58 -19.85
CA PRO A 161 2.61 -10.39 -18.77
C PRO A 161 3.84 -9.62 -19.27
N ILE A 162 4.39 -8.73 -18.43
CA ILE A 162 5.63 -7.99 -18.73
C ILE A 162 6.80 -8.40 -17.83
N GLY A 163 6.54 -9.25 -16.84
CA GLY A 163 7.54 -9.71 -15.88
C GLY A 163 6.92 -10.53 -14.77
N THR A 164 7.77 -11.01 -13.88
CA THR A 164 7.39 -11.79 -12.70
C THR A 164 7.97 -11.11 -11.47
N THR A 165 7.17 -11.00 -10.41
CA THR A 165 7.62 -10.43 -9.14
C THR A 165 8.47 -11.40 -8.31
N HIS A 166 9.02 -10.93 -7.18
CA HIS A 166 9.81 -11.77 -6.28
C HIS A 166 9.02 -12.92 -5.66
N GLU A 167 7.73 -12.71 -5.38
CA GLU A 167 6.84 -13.77 -4.88
C GLU A 167 6.16 -14.57 -6.02
N GLY A 168 6.57 -14.38 -7.27
CA GLY A 168 6.16 -15.20 -8.40
C GLY A 168 4.88 -14.77 -9.13
N ARG A 169 4.34 -13.56 -8.86
CA ARG A 169 3.15 -13.05 -9.54
C ARG A 169 3.53 -12.48 -10.92
N GLN A 170 2.73 -12.79 -11.95
CA GLN A 170 2.88 -12.18 -13.27
C GLN A 170 2.38 -10.74 -13.24
N ILE A 171 3.19 -9.78 -13.69
CA ILE A 171 2.79 -8.37 -13.76
C ILE A 171 1.97 -8.15 -15.04
N PRO A 172 0.66 -7.83 -14.95
CA PRO A 172 -0.19 -7.69 -16.13
C PRO A 172 -0.05 -6.31 -16.77
N MET A 173 0.14 -6.29 -18.08
CA MET A 173 -0.06 -5.10 -18.90
C MET A 173 -1.27 -5.31 -19.81
N ILE A 174 -2.16 -4.32 -19.86
CA ILE A 174 -3.23 -4.24 -20.85
C ILE A 174 -2.81 -3.28 -21.97
N LYS A 175 -2.83 -3.77 -23.20
CA LYS A 175 -2.71 -2.97 -24.42
C LYS A 175 -4.11 -2.63 -24.93
N ILE A 176 -4.41 -1.34 -25.11
CA ILE A 176 -5.67 -0.84 -25.69
C ILE A 176 -5.35 -0.06 -26.96
N GLY A 177 -5.93 -0.46 -28.09
CA GLY A 177 -5.70 0.16 -29.38
C GLY A 177 -6.21 -0.72 -30.53
N THR A 178 -6.76 -0.12 -31.58
CA THR A 178 -7.19 -0.89 -32.76
C THR A 178 -6.00 -1.42 -33.56
N ARG A 179 -6.21 -2.53 -34.27
CA ARG A 179 -5.17 -3.14 -35.12
C ARG A 179 -5.06 -2.39 -36.44
N THR A 180 -3.93 -1.75 -36.66
CA THR A 180 -3.58 -1.07 -37.91
C THR A 180 -2.32 -1.71 -38.52
N ARG A 181 -2.10 -1.49 -39.83
CA ARG A 181 -0.85 -1.88 -40.50
C ARG A 181 0.31 -0.93 -40.21
N ALA A 182 0.00 0.31 -39.82
CA ALA A 182 0.96 1.33 -39.46
C ALA A 182 1.20 1.32 -37.94
N ASP A 183 2.43 1.63 -37.54
CA ASP A 183 2.78 1.84 -36.14
C ASP A 183 2.10 3.10 -35.59
N LYS A 184 1.57 3.00 -34.38
CA LYS A 184 0.92 4.09 -33.67
C LYS A 184 1.81 4.56 -32.52
N PRO A 185 1.83 5.87 -32.18
CA PRO A 185 2.49 6.34 -30.97
C PRO A 185 1.95 5.62 -29.73
N GLY A 186 2.88 5.23 -28.85
CA GLY A 186 2.57 4.53 -27.61
C GLY A 186 2.47 5.47 -26.42
N ILE A 187 1.46 5.29 -25.57
CA ILE A 187 1.35 5.95 -24.27
C ILE A 187 1.49 4.90 -23.17
N TRP A 188 2.39 5.14 -22.22
CA TRP A 188 2.58 4.30 -21.04
C TRP A 188 1.91 4.90 -19.82
N ILE A 189 1.15 4.10 -19.08
CA ILE A 189 0.57 4.47 -17.78
C ILE A 189 0.75 3.30 -16.83
N ASP A 190 1.30 3.54 -15.64
CA ASP A 190 1.30 2.56 -14.57
C ASP A 190 0.67 3.10 -13.29
N GLY A 191 0.25 2.17 -12.43
CA GLY A 191 -0.32 2.46 -11.13
C GLY A 191 0.20 1.49 -10.07
N GLY A 192 0.15 1.92 -8.82
CA GLY A 192 0.49 1.07 -7.67
C GLY A 192 1.95 0.59 -7.66
N ILE A 193 2.91 1.44 -8.06
CA ILE A 193 4.33 1.18 -7.86
C ILE A 193 4.65 1.13 -6.35
N HIS A 194 4.06 2.04 -5.58
CA HIS A 194 4.02 1.97 -4.12
C HIS A 194 2.76 1.26 -3.63
N ALA A 195 2.97 0.27 -2.77
CA ALA A 195 1.92 -0.63 -2.33
C ALA A 195 0.77 0.03 -1.57
N ARG A 196 1.08 0.98 -0.66
CA ARG A 196 0.09 1.66 0.20
C ARG A 196 -0.87 2.60 -0.52
N GLU A 197 -0.54 3.02 -1.75
CA GLU A 197 -1.22 4.07 -2.51
C GLU A 197 -2.43 3.53 -3.29
N TRP A 198 -3.37 2.88 -2.59
CA TRP A 198 -4.47 2.11 -3.20
C TRP A 198 -5.37 2.87 -4.19
N ILE A 199 -5.40 4.21 -4.12
CA ILE A 199 -6.14 5.03 -5.07
C ILE A 199 -5.54 4.98 -6.47
N SER A 200 -4.22 4.80 -6.60
CA SER A 200 -3.52 4.72 -7.88
C SER A 200 -4.04 3.55 -8.74
N PRO A 201 -3.98 2.27 -8.30
CA PRO A 201 -4.52 1.16 -9.09
C PRO A 201 -6.02 1.29 -9.37
N ALA A 202 -6.81 1.81 -8.41
CA ALA A 202 -8.25 2.04 -8.62
C ALA A 202 -8.53 3.07 -9.73
N ALA A 203 -7.80 4.20 -9.73
CA ALA A 203 -7.94 5.24 -10.76
C ALA A 203 -7.49 4.74 -12.13
N VAL A 204 -6.41 3.97 -12.21
CA VAL A 204 -5.94 3.38 -13.47
C VAL A 204 -6.94 2.35 -14.01
N LEU A 205 -7.57 1.55 -13.15
CA LEU A 205 -8.66 0.65 -13.56
C LEU A 205 -9.89 1.40 -14.09
N TYR A 206 -10.24 2.53 -13.48
CA TYR A 206 -11.30 3.40 -13.99
C TYR A 206 -10.94 3.97 -15.36
N PHE A 207 -9.70 4.44 -15.54
CA PHE A 207 -9.21 4.94 -16.83
C PHE A 207 -9.25 3.87 -17.93
N ILE A 208 -8.80 2.64 -17.61
CA ILE A 208 -8.94 1.47 -18.49
C ILE A 208 -10.40 1.25 -18.89
N ASN A 209 -11.33 1.28 -17.91
CA ASN A 209 -12.76 1.10 -18.20
C ASN A 209 -13.28 2.16 -19.18
N GLN A 210 -12.93 3.44 -18.96
CA GLN A 210 -13.36 4.54 -19.83
C GLN A 210 -12.87 4.33 -21.27
N LEU A 211 -11.56 4.08 -21.46
CA LEU A 211 -10.99 3.86 -22.78
C LEU A 211 -11.65 2.69 -23.55
N VAL A 212 -11.97 1.60 -22.85
CA VAL A 212 -12.53 0.40 -23.50
C VAL A 212 -14.02 0.54 -23.76
N THR A 213 -14.79 0.98 -22.75
CA THR A 213 -16.26 0.92 -22.78
C THR A 213 -16.91 2.11 -23.47
N GLU A 214 -16.25 3.28 -23.48
CA GLU A 214 -16.76 4.47 -24.15
C GLU A 214 -16.35 4.55 -25.64
N TYR A 215 -15.47 3.69 -26.13
CA TYR A 215 -15.06 3.68 -27.55
C TYR A 215 -16.25 3.65 -28.55
N ASP A 216 -17.29 2.87 -28.24
CA ASP A 216 -18.46 2.77 -29.13
C ASP A 216 -19.48 3.90 -28.92
N ARG A 217 -19.30 4.72 -27.87
CA ARG A 217 -20.26 5.73 -27.40
C ARG A 217 -19.77 7.16 -27.54
N ASP A 218 -18.47 7.40 -27.40
CA ASP A 218 -17.82 8.71 -27.43
C ASP A 218 -16.80 8.81 -28.58
N ALA A 219 -16.99 9.79 -29.45
CA ALA A 219 -16.15 9.99 -30.63
C ALA A 219 -14.71 10.40 -30.27
N PHE A 220 -14.53 11.12 -29.16
CA PHE A 220 -13.20 11.54 -28.71
C PHE A 220 -12.39 10.32 -28.23
N THR A 221 -12.97 9.50 -27.37
CA THR A 221 -12.37 8.23 -26.91
C THR A 221 -12.08 7.29 -28.08
N ARG A 222 -13.00 7.18 -29.04
CA ARG A 222 -12.75 6.41 -30.28
C ARG A 222 -11.50 6.90 -31.01
N SER A 223 -11.41 8.22 -31.24
CA SER A 223 -10.26 8.83 -31.90
C SER A 223 -8.95 8.55 -31.15
N LEU A 224 -8.96 8.53 -29.81
CA LEU A 224 -7.79 8.20 -29.01
C LEU A 224 -7.34 6.74 -29.22
N VAL A 225 -8.26 5.78 -29.18
CA VAL A 225 -7.93 4.34 -29.33
C VAL A 225 -7.56 3.98 -30.78
N ASP A 226 -8.13 4.70 -31.76
CA ASP A 226 -7.81 4.49 -33.18
C ASP A 226 -6.41 4.99 -33.54
N ASN A 227 -5.96 6.09 -32.94
CA ASN A 227 -4.70 6.75 -33.32
C ASN A 227 -3.53 6.47 -32.38
N LEU A 228 -3.76 5.91 -31.18
CA LEU A 228 -2.73 5.61 -30.19
C LEU A 228 -2.75 4.13 -29.78
N ASP A 229 -1.63 3.66 -29.26
CA ASP A 229 -1.55 2.41 -28.50
C ASP A 229 -1.30 2.73 -27.02
N TRP A 230 -2.23 2.33 -26.15
CA TRP A 230 -2.13 2.53 -24.71
C TRP A 230 -1.58 1.27 -24.06
N TYR A 231 -0.46 1.40 -23.37
CA TYR A 231 0.21 0.34 -22.62
C TYR A 231 0.06 0.63 -21.14
N ILE A 232 -0.82 -0.10 -20.46
CA ILE A 232 -1.24 0.25 -19.10
C ILE A 232 -0.93 -0.90 -18.15
N VAL A 233 -0.24 -0.60 -17.05
CA VAL A 233 0.03 -1.53 -15.94
C VAL A 233 -0.73 -1.04 -14.71
N PRO A 234 -1.97 -1.51 -14.46
CA PRO A 234 -2.77 -0.97 -13.37
C PRO A 234 -2.19 -1.24 -11.99
N LEU A 235 -1.36 -2.29 -11.85
CA LEU A 235 -0.71 -2.64 -10.60
C LEU A 235 0.70 -3.18 -10.84
N LEU A 236 1.68 -2.29 -10.72
CA LEU A 236 3.10 -2.59 -11.00
C LEU A 236 3.78 -3.38 -9.87
N ASN A 237 3.37 -3.16 -8.61
CA ASN A 237 3.90 -3.86 -7.43
C ASN A 237 2.83 -4.74 -6.76
N PRO A 238 2.44 -5.87 -7.38
CA PRO A 238 1.35 -6.70 -6.85
C PRO A 238 1.72 -7.41 -5.53
N ASP A 239 3.00 -7.73 -5.29
CA ASP A 239 3.42 -8.36 -4.02
C ASP A 239 3.24 -7.40 -2.85
N GLY A 240 3.78 -6.17 -2.98
CA GLY A 240 3.64 -5.15 -1.95
C GLY A 240 2.17 -4.78 -1.73
N TYR A 241 1.39 -4.65 -2.82
CA TYR A 241 -0.02 -4.31 -2.73
C TYR A 241 -0.83 -5.37 -1.98
N GLU A 242 -0.65 -6.66 -2.29
CA GLU A 242 -1.32 -7.75 -1.57
C GLU A 242 -0.87 -7.82 -0.11
N TYR A 243 0.42 -7.61 0.17
CA TYR A 243 0.91 -7.49 1.55
C TYR A 243 0.21 -6.34 2.28
N SER A 244 0.11 -5.15 1.68
CA SER A 244 -0.56 -4.02 2.32
C SER A 244 -2.05 -4.26 2.62
N ARG A 245 -2.68 -5.21 1.90
CA ARG A 245 -4.08 -5.59 2.08
C ARG A 245 -4.28 -6.75 3.05
N SER A 246 -3.22 -7.46 3.45
CA SER A 246 -3.35 -8.68 4.24
C SER A 246 -3.64 -8.44 5.72
N SER A 247 -3.40 -7.22 6.22
CA SER A 247 -3.68 -6.82 7.60
C SER A 247 -4.08 -5.35 7.69
N SER A 248 -4.83 -5.01 8.75
CA SER A 248 -5.13 -3.62 9.12
C SER A 248 -4.10 -3.02 10.11
N ASP A 249 -3.07 -3.80 10.48
CA ASP A 249 -1.89 -3.28 11.17
C ASP A 249 -1.25 -2.14 10.36
N VAL A 250 -0.90 -1.04 11.01
CA VAL A 250 -0.27 0.14 10.41
C VAL A 250 0.97 -0.22 9.59
N GLU A 251 1.87 -1.03 10.13
CA GLU A 251 3.14 -1.37 9.45
C GLU A 251 2.87 -2.14 8.15
N THR A 252 1.85 -3.01 8.16
CA THR A 252 1.45 -3.77 6.99
C THR A 252 0.68 -2.89 6.01
N ARG A 253 -0.38 -2.20 6.45
CA ARG A 253 -1.25 -1.38 5.61
C ARG A 253 -0.49 -0.23 4.94
N LEU A 254 0.50 0.34 5.62
CA LEU A 254 1.33 1.42 5.10
C LEU A 254 2.61 0.93 4.43
N TRP A 255 2.73 -0.37 4.14
CA TRP A 255 3.84 -0.90 3.37
C TRP A 255 3.93 -0.22 2.01
N ARG A 256 5.12 0.31 1.68
CA ARG A 256 5.37 1.06 0.43
C ARG A 256 6.12 0.23 -0.62
N LYS A 257 7.12 -0.52 -0.18
CA LYS A 257 8.16 -1.15 -1.00
C LYS A 257 7.68 -2.38 -1.76
N ASN A 258 8.56 -2.99 -2.56
CA ASN A 258 8.34 -4.35 -3.06
C ASN A 258 8.48 -5.40 -1.92
N ARG A 259 8.40 -6.70 -2.25
CA ARG A 259 8.59 -7.81 -1.32
C ARG A 259 9.82 -8.66 -1.63
N SER A 260 10.92 -8.03 -2.07
CA SER A 260 12.19 -8.73 -2.21
C SER A 260 12.59 -9.39 -0.87
N PRO A 261 13.31 -10.52 -0.87
CA PRO A 261 13.69 -11.22 0.35
C PRO A 261 14.39 -10.32 1.38
N THR A 262 14.24 -10.68 2.66
CA THR A 262 14.91 -9.97 3.75
C THR A 262 16.42 -10.13 3.64
N MET A 263 17.12 -8.98 3.66
CA MET A 263 18.57 -8.91 3.69
C MET A 263 19.00 -8.46 5.09
N CYS A 264 19.94 -9.17 5.70
CA CYS A 264 20.47 -8.84 7.01
C CYS A 264 21.95 -8.44 6.91
N THR A 265 22.31 -7.31 7.50
CA THR A 265 23.67 -6.78 7.53
C THR A 265 24.15 -6.61 8.97
N GLN A 266 25.42 -6.91 9.22
CA GLN A 266 26.06 -6.60 10.50
C GLN A 266 26.44 -5.13 10.52
N VAL A 267 25.92 -4.40 11.49
CA VAL A 267 26.23 -2.99 11.72
C VAL A 267 27.21 -2.91 12.88
N ASN A 268 28.40 -2.38 12.61
CA ASN A 268 29.42 -2.15 13.64
C ASN A 268 29.10 -0.84 14.37
N ASN A 269 28.70 -0.93 15.64
CA ASN A 269 28.30 0.23 16.43
C ASN A 269 29.50 0.93 17.13
N GLY A 270 30.70 0.81 16.57
CA GLY A 270 31.93 1.36 17.11
C GLY A 270 32.83 0.34 17.83
N LEU A 271 34.00 0.80 18.27
CA LEU A 271 35.10 -0.07 18.75
C LEU A 271 34.78 -0.90 20.00
N PHE A 272 33.78 -0.48 20.80
CA PHE A 272 33.47 -1.06 22.11
C PHE A 272 32.03 -1.56 22.23
N GLN A 273 31.24 -1.52 21.14
CA GLN A 273 29.87 -2.02 21.14
C GLN A 273 29.77 -3.29 20.29
N PRO A 274 29.02 -4.31 20.75
CA PRO A 274 28.82 -5.50 19.95
C PRO A 274 28.13 -5.13 18.63
N PRO A 275 28.51 -5.78 17.51
CA PRO A 275 27.83 -5.59 16.25
C PRO A 275 26.37 -6.01 16.38
N THR A 276 25.47 -5.24 15.77
CA THR A 276 24.04 -5.53 15.72
C THR A 276 23.66 -6.02 14.33
N THR A 277 22.80 -7.03 14.27
CA THR A 277 22.22 -7.47 13.00
C THR A 277 21.02 -6.60 12.66
N GLN A 278 21.08 -5.88 11.54
CA GLN A 278 19.93 -5.16 11.01
C GLN A 278 19.38 -5.92 9.80
N CYS A 279 18.09 -6.28 9.85
CA CYS A 279 17.40 -6.97 8.77
C CYS A 279 16.38 -6.04 8.12
N CYS A 280 16.41 -5.91 6.80
CA CYS A 280 15.51 -5.08 6.02
C CYS A 280 14.91 -5.88 4.86
N GLN A 281 13.61 -5.71 4.64
CA GLN A 281 12.90 -6.39 3.54
C GLN A 281 12.39 -5.35 2.54
N GLY A 282 12.48 -5.67 1.25
CA GLY A 282 11.97 -4.84 0.17
C GLY A 282 12.84 -3.63 -0.17
N VAL A 283 12.72 -3.19 -1.42
CA VAL A 283 13.36 -2.00 -2.00
C VAL A 283 12.28 -1.01 -2.42
N ASP A 284 12.56 0.29 -2.29
CA ASP A 284 11.68 1.30 -2.86
C ASP A 284 11.81 1.29 -4.39
N LEU A 285 10.67 1.23 -5.09
CA LEU A 285 10.66 1.06 -6.54
C LEU A 285 10.79 2.38 -7.30
N ASN A 286 10.74 3.52 -6.61
CA ASN A 286 10.95 4.87 -7.14
C ASN A 286 11.48 5.82 -6.05
#